data_AF-A0A524H401-F1
#
_entry.id   AF-A0A524H401-F1
#
_cell.length_a   1.000
_cell.length_b   1.000
_cell.length_c   1.000
_cell.angle_alpha   90.00
_cell.angle_beta   90.00
_cell.angle_gamma   90.00
#
_symmetry.space_group_name_H-M   'P 1'
#
loop_
_entity.id
_entity.type
_entity.pdbx_description
1 polymer ?
#
loop_
_entity_poly.entity_id
_entity_poly.type
_entity_poly.pdbx_seq_one_letter_code
_entity_poly.pdbx_strand_id
1 'polypeptide(L)'
;MNKFIPIIMILLASYGCRNGESEAKRIPIAKAGNEVLYYDEIPGQAKNSVTPDDSTALIKSYINKWARRQLMFQKAEANLSPELMNEIEEQLQETRLNLVVYEYQSMMMLQKMDTVISQEELERYYSENEASFALTSNIVKTLFIKLPVETPNIWKIKSLARSNDQKDFQELESICYQFAEKFDDFNEEWITMDRLSFELKEEITNQENFLKRTKFYESSDSESVYLISINDYRLRGTLSPFEYVREDIKRIIWNNRRIEFIQELENGIYNEAIKENSFKIY
;
A
#
# COMPACT_ATOMS: atom_id res chain seq x y z
N MET A 1 -66.53 -66.06 13.86
CA MET A 1 -67.52 -66.24 12.78
C MET A 1 -67.66 -64.93 12.02
N ASN A 2 -67.45 -65.00 10.70
CA ASN A 2 -67.72 -64.01 9.64
C ASN A 2 -66.99 -62.66 9.64
N LYS A 3 -66.52 -62.10 8.50
CA LYS A 3 -66.10 -62.56 7.15
C LYS A 3 -65.66 -61.24 6.43
N PHE A 4 -64.51 -61.27 5.75
CA PHE A 4 -64.11 -60.57 4.50
C PHE A 4 -64.25 -59.03 4.27
N ILE A 5 -63.06 -58.45 4.00
CA ILE A 5 -62.58 -57.28 3.19
C ILE A 5 -63.24 -57.23 1.77
N PRO A 6 -63.44 -56.08 1.02
CA PRO A 6 -62.39 -55.12 0.57
C PRO A 6 -62.70 -53.62 0.32
N ILE A 7 -61.61 -52.82 0.41
CA ILE A 7 -61.05 -51.79 -0.52
C ILE A 7 -62.02 -50.80 -1.22
N ILE A 8 -61.80 -49.49 -1.02
CA ILE A 8 -61.62 -48.50 -2.11
C ILE A 8 -60.78 -47.30 -1.60
N MET A 9 -59.72 -47.09 -2.37
CA MET A 9 -58.72 -46.04 -2.39
C MET A 9 -59.31 -44.74 -2.96
N ILE A 10 -59.10 -43.58 -2.33
CA ILE A 10 -58.94 -42.29 -3.01
C ILE A 10 -57.96 -41.44 -2.18
N LEU A 11 -56.77 -41.28 -2.75
CA LEU A 11 -55.80 -40.25 -2.43
C LEU A 11 -56.44 -38.88 -2.71
N LEU A 12 -56.52 -38.02 -1.70
CA LEU A 12 -56.59 -36.57 -1.91
C LEU A 12 -55.17 -36.03 -1.79
N ALA A 13 -54.63 -35.68 -2.96
CA ALA A 13 -53.32 -35.09 -3.12
C ALA A 13 -53.25 -33.72 -2.44
N SER A 14 -52.42 -33.62 -1.42
CA SER A 14 -51.84 -32.37 -0.94
C SER A 14 -50.76 -31.92 -1.92
N TYR A 15 -51.12 -31.15 -2.95
CA TYR A 15 -50.16 -30.29 -3.64
C TYR A 15 -50.03 -28.99 -2.85
N GLY A 16 -49.25 -29.05 -1.78
CA GLY A 16 -48.64 -27.86 -1.22
C GLY A 16 -47.58 -27.38 -2.20
N CYS A 17 -47.82 -26.22 -2.83
CA CYS A 17 -46.82 -25.49 -3.60
C CYS A 17 -45.62 -25.20 -2.69
N ARG A 18 -44.58 -26.01 -2.80
CA ARG A 18 -43.25 -25.68 -2.33
C ARG A 18 -42.74 -24.60 -3.29
N ASN A 19 -42.70 -23.34 -2.82
CA ASN A 19 -42.01 -22.25 -3.50
C ASN A 19 -40.56 -22.69 -3.74
N GLY A 20 -40.29 -23.23 -4.91
CA GLY A 20 -38.96 -23.34 -5.45
C GLY A 20 -38.56 -21.94 -5.88
N GLU A 21 -37.86 -21.22 -4.99
CA GLU A 21 -36.97 -20.18 -5.44
C GLU A 21 -36.14 -20.76 -6.59
N SER A 22 -36.24 -20.15 -7.76
CA SER A 22 -35.44 -20.54 -8.90
C SER A 22 -33.99 -20.22 -8.59
N GLU A 23 -33.25 -21.16 -7.99
CA GLU A 23 -31.81 -21.18 -8.11
C GLU A 23 -31.50 -21.09 -9.60
N ALA A 24 -30.86 -19.98 -10.01
CA ALA A 24 -30.31 -19.87 -11.34
C ALA A 24 -29.44 -21.11 -11.56
N LYS A 25 -29.83 -21.99 -12.49
CA LYS A 25 -29.08 -23.22 -12.78
C LYS A 25 -27.67 -22.81 -13.21
N ARG A 26 -26.70 -22.95 -12.29
CA ARG A 26 -25.28 -22.72 -12.55
C ARG A 26 -24.87 -23.59 -13.74
N ILE A 27 -24.09 -23.04 -14.67
CA ILE A 27 -23.71 -23.73 -15.90
C ILE A 27 -22.45 -24.57 -15.62
N PRO A 28 -22.52 -25.91 -15.61
CA PRO A 28 -21.34 -26.75 -15.43
C PRO A 28 -20.48 -26.74 -16.69
N ILE A 29 -19.17 -26.62 -16.54
CA ILE A 29 -18.22 -26.50 -17.66
C ILE A 29 -17.10 -27.53 -17.63
N ALA A 30 -16.81 -28.13 -16.47
CA ALA A 30 -15.86 -29.23 -16.34
C ALA A 30 -16.13 -30.06 -15.08
N LYS A 31 -15.64 -31.30 -15.05
CA LYS A 31 -15.68 -32.19 -13.89
C LYS A 31 -14.31 -32.84 -13.71
N ALA A 32 -13.80 -32.87 -12.48
CA ALA A 32 -12.51 -33.46 -12.13
C ALA A 32 -12.66 -34.33 -10.87
N GLY A 33 -12.77 -35.65 -11.06
CA GLY A 33 -13.13 -36.57 -9.98
C GLY A 33 -14.54 -36.29 -9.46
N ASN A 34 -14.66 -35.94 -8.17
CA ASN A 34 -15.94 -35.65 -7.53
C ASN A 34 -16.37 -34.18 -7.64
N GLU A 35 -15.46 -33.28 -8.03
CA GLU A 35 -15.72 -31.84 -8.10
C GLU A 35 -16.20 -31.38 -9.49
N VAL A 36 -17.12 -30.41 -9.52
CA VAL A 36 -17.67 -29.80 -10.74
C VAL A 36 -17.31 -28.32 -10.75
N LEU A 37 -16.71 -27.85 -11.85
CA LEU A 37 -16.46 -26.44 -12.09
C LEU A 37 -17.64 -25.82 -12.83
N TYR A 38 -18.12 -24.70 -12.31
CA TYR A 38 -19.19 -23.91 -12.90
C TYR A 38 -18.65 -22.64 -13.59
N TYR A 39 -19.40 -22.12 -14.56
CA TYR A 39 -18.98 -20.97 -15.36
C TYR A 39 -18.80 -19.69 -14.54
N ASP A 40 -19.58 -19.50 -13.47
CA ASP A 40 -19.48 -18.36 -12.57
C ASP A 40 -18.18 -18.35 -11.75
N GLU A 41 -17.57 -19.51 -11.52
CA GLU A 41 -16.29 -19.68 -10.78
C GLU A 41 -15.06 -19.30 -11.59
N ILE A 42 -15.18 -19.12 -12.91
CA ILE A 42 -14.08 -18.62 -13.73
C ILE A 42 -13.83 -17.14 -13.36
N PRO A 43 -12.57 -16.75 -13.05
CA PRO A 43 -12.21 -15.36 -12.78
C PRO A 43 -12.59 -14.41 -13.94
N GLY A 44 -13.06 -13.21 -13.62
CA GLY A 44 -13.48 -12.22 -14.62
C GLY A 44 -12.40 -11.86 -15.66
N GLN A 45 -11.12 -11.89 -15.25
CA GLN A 45 -9.98 -11.68 -16.15
C GLN A 45 -9.88 -12.75 -17.26
N ALA A 46 -10.31 -13.98 -16.97
CA ALA A 46 -10.36 -15.05 -17.95
C ALA A 46 -11.61 -14.99 -18.85
N LYS A 47 -12.66 -14.26 -18.43
CA LYS A 47 -13.91 -14.07 -19.17
C LYS A 47 -13.85 -12.94 -20.20
N ASN A 48 -13.05 -11.90 -19.94
CA ASN A 48 -13.07 -10.63 -20.68
C ASN A 48 -11.80 -10.40 -21.54
N SER A 49 -11.25 -11.44 -22.19
CA SER A 49 -10.04 -11.24 -23.00
C SER A 49 -10.33 -10.55 -24.34
N VAL A 50 -9.29 -9.95 -24.94
CA VAL A 50 -9.37 -8.98 -26.05
C VAL A 50 -9.94 -9.57 -27.35
N THR A 51 -9.83 -10.89 -27.56
CA THR A 51 -10.42 -11.57 -28.73
C THR A 51 -11.16 -12.86 -28.33
N PRO A 52 -12.20 -13.29 -29.09
CA PRO A 52 -12.95 -14.52 -28.79
C PRO A 52 -12.11 -15.80 -28.77
N ASP A 53 -11.09 -15.88 -29.64
CA ASP A 53 -10.19 -17.04 -29.71
C ASP A 53 -9.24 -17.08 -28.51
N ASP A 54 -8.70 -15.92 -28.11
CA ASP A 54 -7.87 -15.79 -26.91
C ASP A 54 -8.68 -16.09 -25.64
N SER A 55 -9.97 -15.72 -25.61
CA SER A 55 -10.88 -16.02 -24.49
C SER A 55 -11.09 -17.53 -24.35
N THR A 56 -11.29 -18.22 -25.47
CA THR A 56 -11.49 -19.68 -25.46
C THR A 56 -10.23 -20.43 -25.03
N ALA A 57 -9.05 -20.01 -25.50
CA ALA A 57 -7.78 -20.61 -25.09
C ALA A 57 -7.48 -20.38 -23.60
N LEU A 58 -7.75 -19.17 -23.09
CA LEU A 58 -7.55 -18.82 -21.68
C LEU A 58 -8.49 -19.59 -20.75
N ILE A 59 -9.77 -19.71 -21.12
CA ILE A 59 -10.76 -20.51 -20.38
C ILE A 59 -10.35 -21.99 -20.36
N LYS A 60 -9.96 -22.56 -21.51
CA LYS A 60 -9.47 -23.95 -21.56
C LYS A 60 -8.23 -24.16 -20.70
N SER A 61 -7.29 -23.22 -20.72
CA SER A 61 -6.09 -23.25 -19.86
C SER A 61 -6.45 -23.22 -18.38
N TYR A 62 -7.38 -22.36 -17.97
CA TYR A 62 -7.90 -22.30 -16.60
C TYR A 62 -8.54 -23.62 -16.17
N ILE A 63 -9.47 -24.15 -16.99
CA ILE A 63 -10.14 -25.44 -16.73
C ILE A 63 -9.11 -26.55 -16.55
N ASN A 64 -8.10 -26.63 -17.42
CA ASN A 64 -7.06 -27.65 -17.33
C ASN A 64 -6.21 -27.51 -16.06
N LYS A 65 -5.84 -26.28 -15.67
CA LYS A 65 -5.11 -26.02 -14.42
C LYS A 65 -5.93 -26.40 -13.19
N TRP A 66 -7.21 -26.00 -13.17
CA TRP A 66 -8.16 -26.36 -12.11
C TRP A 66 -8.28 -27.88 -11.99
N ALA A 67 -8.52 -28.59 -13.11
CA ALA A 67 -8.71 -30.04 -13.11
C ALA A 67 -7.45 -30.77 -12.60
N ARG A 68 -6.25 -30.37 -13.04
CA ARG A 68 -4.99 -30.92 -12.54
C ARG A 68 -4.82 -30.72 -11.04
N ARG A 69 -5.15 -29.54 -10.53
CA ARG A 69 -5.09 -29.24 -9.10
C ARG A 69 -6.08 -30.08 -8.30
N GLN A 70 -7.31 -30.22 -8.77
CA GLN A 70 -8.35 -31.01 -8.10
C GLN A 70 -8.00 -32.50 -8.04
N LEU A 71 -7.56 -33.08 -9.16
CA LEU A 71 -7.15 -34.48 -9.18
C LEU A 71 -5.94 -34.75 -8.30
N MET A 72 -4.98 -33.81 -8.26
CA MET A 72 -3.83 -33.91 -7.36
C MET A 72 -4.26 -33.82 -5.89
N PHE A 73 -5.14 -32.87 -5.56
CA PHE A 73 -5.69 -32.71 -4.21
C PHE A 73 -6.37 -33.99 -3.72
N GLN A 74 -7.27 -34.57 -4.53
CA GLN A 74 -7.95 -35.83 -4.20
C GLN A 74 -6.95 -36.98 -4.00
N LYS A 75 -5.88 -37.02 -4.80
CA LYS A 75 -4.81 -38.01 -4.61
C LYS A 75 -4.03 -37.76 -3.32
N ALA A 76 -3.73 -36.51 -2.98
CA ALA A 76 -3.07 -36.16 -1.74
C ALA A 76 -3.93 -36.55 -0.52
N GLU A 77 -5.19 -36.14 -0.50
CA GLU A 77 -6.14 -36.45 0.58
C GLU A 77 -6.25 -37.96 0.86
N ALA A 78 -6.25 -38.79 -0.20
CA ALA A 78 -6.30 -40.24 -0.06
C ALA A 78 -4.99 -40.91 0.38
N ASN A 79 -3.86 -40.18 0.44
CA ASN A 79 -2.53 -40.75 0.69
C ASN A 79 -1.75 -40.07 1.83
N LEU A 80 -2.12 -38.86 2.26
CA LEU A 80 -1.54 -38.21 3.43
C LEU A 80 -2.01 -38.88 4.72
N SER A 81 -1.18 -38.82 5.77
CA SER A 81 -1.52 -39.43 7.06
C SER A 81 -2.60 -38.64 7.79
N PRO A 82 -3.40 -39.28 8.67
CA PRO A 82 -4.41 -38.59 9.47
C PRO A 82 -3.82 -37.46 10.35
N GLU A 83 -2.59 -37.65 10.86
CA GLU A 83 -1.92 -36.66 11.70
C GLU A 83 -1.61 -35.38 10.91
N LEU A 84 -1.08 -35.51 9.69
CA LEU A 84 -0.78 -34.35 8.85
C LEU A 84 -2.06 -33.64 8.38
N MET A 85 -3.14 -34.38 8.10
CA MET A 85 -4.42 -33.77 7.77
C MET A 85 -5.00 -32.97 8.94
N ASN A 86 -4.84 -33.46 10.17
CA ASN A 86 -5.25 -32.72 11.37
C ASN A 86 -4.39 -31.46 11.59
N GLU A 87 -3.09 -31.52 11.35
CA GLU A 87 -2.20 -30.34 11.43
C GLU A 87 -2.61 -29.25 10.43
N ILE A 88 -2.93 -29.64 9.18
CA ILE A 88 -3.44 -28.70 8.17
C ILE A 88 -4.76 -28.06 8.65
N GLU A 89 -5.67 -28.85 9.21
CA GLU A 89 -6.94 -28.32 9.72
C GLU A 89 -6.72 -27.34 10.88
N GLU A 90 -5.82 -27.64 11.81
CA GLU A 90 -5.44 -26.74 12.91
C GLU A 90 -4.91 -25.39 12.38
N GLN A 91 -4.00 -25.44 11.40
CA GLN A 91 -3.48 -24.23 10.74
C GLN A 91 -4.58 -23.41 10.05
N LEU A 92 -5.56 -24.07 9.42
CA LEU A 92 -6.69 -23.40 8.79
C LEU A 92 -7.59 -22.72 9.83
N GLN A 93 -7.85 -23.35 10.97
CA GLN A 93 -8.63 -22.77 12.05
C GLN A 93 -7.91 -21.58 12.69
N GLU A 94 -6.61 -21.69 12.95
CA GLU A 94 -5.80 -20.59 13.48
C GLU A 94 -5.77 -19.41 12.49
N THR A 95 -5.57 -19.69 11.20
CA THR A 95 -5.59 -18.67 10.14
C THR A 95 -6.93 -17.95 10.10
N ARG A 96 -8.03 -18.71 10.15
CA ARG A 96 -9.38 -18.14 10.19
C ARG A 96 -9.58 -17.25 11.41
N LEU A 97 -9.14 -17.70 12.59
CA LEU A 97 -9.23 -16.92 13.82
C LEU A 97 -8.46 -15.61 13.68
N ASN A 98 -7.20 -15.67 13.28
CA ASN A 98 -6.34 -14.50 13.13
C ASN A 98 -6.91 -13.49 12.13
N LEU A 99 -7.47 -13.98 11.01
CA LEU A 99 -8.09 -13.11 10.02
C LEU A 99 -9.33 -12.41 10.58
N VAL A 100 -10.22 -13.14 11.27
CA VAL A 100 -11.42 -12.55 11.88
C VAL A 100 -11.05 -11.50 12.93
N VAL A 101 -10.07 -11.79 13.78
CA VAL A 101 -9.56 -10.83 14.78
C VAL A 101 -9.00 -9.58 14.11
N TYR A 102 -8.17 -9.74 13.08
CA TYR A 102 -7.60 -8.64 12.33
C TYR A 102 -8.68 -7.74 11.68
N GLU A 103 -9.68 -8.33 11.04
CA GLU A 103 -10.77 -7.57 10.41
C GLU A 103 -11.59 -6.81 11.44
N TYR A 104 -11.83 -7.42 12.61
CA TYR A 104 -12.52 -6.76 13.72
C TYR A 104 -11.69 -5.57 14.27
N GLN A 105 -10.40 -5.76 14.54
CA GLN A 105 -9.52 -4.68 14.98
C GLN A 105 -9.47 -3.54 13.96
N SER A 106 -9.37 -3.88 12.67
CA SER A 106 -9.38 -2.92 11.57
C SER A 106 -10.68 -2.10 11.52
N MET A 107 -11.83 -2.77 11.62
CA MET A 107 -13.13 -2.11 11.69
C MET A 107 -13.21 -1.17 12.90
N MET A 108 -12.76 -1.62 14.07
CA MET A 108 -12.81 -0.84 15.31
C MET A 108 -11.93 0.41 15.25
N MET A 109 -10.72 0.30 14.69
CA MET A 109 -9.85 1.45 14.47
C MET A 109 -10.52 2.48 13.55
N LEU A 110 -11.07 2.06 12.42
CA LEU A 110 -11.75 2.97 11.48
C LEU A 110 -12.93 3.72 12.10
N GLN A 111 -13.62 3.09 13.05
CA GLN A 111 -14.80 3.67 13.68
C GLN A 111 -14.47 4.57 14.88
N LYS A 112 -13.41 4.27 15.64
CA LYS A 112 -13.22 4.83 16.98
C LYS A 112 -11.84 5.44 17.25
N MET A 113 -10.82 5.16 16.43
CA MET A 113 -9.47 5.69 16.69
C MET A 113 -9.42 7.18 16.33
N ASP A 114 -8.84 8.00 17.21
CA ASP A 114 -8.59 9.41 16.92
C ASP A 114 -7.46 9.57 15.90
N THR A 115 -7.80 10.21 14.80
CA THR A 115 -6.95 10.43 13.63
C THR A 115 -6.42 11.87 13.53
N VAL A 116 -6.92 12.77 14.37
CA VAL A 116 -6.56 14.19 14.32
C VAL A 116 -5.25 14.39 15.07
N ILE A 117 -4.27 14.95 14.38
CA ILE A 117 -2.98 15.36 14.97
C ILE A 117 -2.88 16.87 14.81
N SER A 118 -2.78 17.56 15.93
CA SER A 118 -2.63 19.01 15.97
C SER A 118 -1.20 19.44 15.68
N GLN A 119 -1.01 20.71 15.29
CA GLN A 119 0.33 21.25 15.06
C GLN A 119 1.13 21.29 16.37
N GLU A 120 0.47 21.65 17.47
CA GLU A 120 1.06 21.70 18.81
C GLU A 120 1.54 20.31 19.27
N GLU A 121 0.82 19.26 18.91
CA GLU A 121 1.21 17.89 19.22
C GLU A 121 2.47 17.45 18.45
N LEU A 122 2.56 17.80 17.16
CA LEU A 122 3.76 17.54 16.36
C LEU A 122 4.98 18.24 16.95
N GLU A 123 4.85 19.51 17.30
CA GLU A 123 5.92 20.33 17.88
C GLU A 123 6.34 19.81 19.25
N ARG A 124 5.37 19.46 20.11
CA ARG A 124 5.65 18.83 21.40
C ARG A 124 6.42 17.53 21.23
N TYR A 125 5.93 16.63 20.37
CA TYR A 125 6.60 15.35 20.11
C TYR A 125 8.04 15.55 19.63
N TYR A 126 8.26 16.50 18.72
CA TYR A 126 9.59 16.85 18.25
C TYR A 126 10.50 17.31 19.38
N SER A 127 10.05 18.27 20.20
CA SER A 127 10.82 18.85 21.31
C SER A 127 11.16 17.84 22.41
N GLU A 128 10.25 16.91 22.71
CA GLU A 128 10.46 15.86 23.71
C GLU A 128 11.40 14.76 23.23
N ASN A 129 11.61 14.64 21.91
CA ASN A 129 12.35 13.54 21.29
C ASN A 129 13.50 14.02 20.37
N GLU A 130 14.03 15.24 20.55
CA GLU A 130 15.06 15.83 19.69
C GLU A 130 16.28 14.90 19.47
N ALA A 131 16.67 14.15 20.50
CA ALA A 131 17.78 13.21 20.44
C ALA A 131 17.58 12.10 19.37
N SER A 132 16.34 11.80 19.00
CA SER A 132 15.99 10.81 17.99
C SER A 132 16.01 11.37 16.56
N PHE A 133 16.12 12.69 16.39
CA PHE A 133 16.00 13.37 15.10
C PHE A 133 17.34 13.89 14.57
N ALA A 134 18.45 13.24 14.90
CA ALA A 134 19.73 13.54 14.27
C ALA A 134 19.71 13.14 12.77
N LEU A 135 20.15 14.05 11.90
CA LEU A 135 20.21 13.82 10.46
C LEU A 135 21.15 12.66 10.12
N THR A 136 20.67 11.71 9.32
CA THR A 136 21.46 10.58 8.81
C THR A 136 22.22 10.92 7.52
N SER A 137 21.82 11.99 6.83
CA SER A 137 22.42 12.50 5.59
C SER A 137 22.47 14.02 5.58
N ASN A 138 23.26 14.59 4.67
CA ASN A 138 23.26 16.03 4.45
C ASN A 138 22.00 16.40 3.65
N ILE A 139 21.36 17.49 4.05
CA ILE A 139 20.16 18.01 3.39
C ILE A 139 20.35 19.45 2.97
N VAL A 140 19.60 19.85 1.95
CA VAL A 140 19.72 21.16 1.31
C VAL A 140 18.35 21.64 0.85
N LYS A 141 18.11 22.95 0.99
CA LYS A 141 17.07 23.67 0.24
C LYS A 141 17.75 24.34 -0.94
N THR A 142 17.30 24.04 -2.15
CA THR A 142 18.01 24.46 -3.36
C THR A 142 17.07 24.65 -4.54
N LEU A 143 17.45 25.55 -5.44
CA LEU A 143 16.91 25.62 -6.78
C LEU A 143 17.81 24.84 -7.74
N PHE A 144 17.22 23.94 -8.51
CA PHE A 144 17.86 23.17 -9.56
C PHE A 144 17.34 23.54 -10.95
N ILE A 145 18.25 23.76 -11.89
CA ILE A 145 17.91 24.11 -13.28
C ILE A 145 18.77 23.28 -14.23
N LYS A 146 18.13 22.62 -15.20
CA LYS A 146 18.77 21.90 -16.31
C LYS A 146 18.40 22.55 -17.63
N LEU A 147 19.40 22.95 -18.40
CA LEU A 147 19.25 23.69 -19.66
C LEU A 147 20.04 22.99 -20.77
N PRO A 148 19.56 22.98 -22.03
CA PRO A 148 20.38 22.61 -23.17
C PRO A 148 21.60 23.54 -23.30
N VAL A 149 22.75 23.03 -23.73
CA VAL A 149 23.98 23.84 -23.92
C VAL A 149 23.77 25.00 -24.91
N GLU A 150 22.90 24.83 -25.90
CA GLU A 150 22.57 25.83 -26.92
C GLU A 150 21.59 26.92 -26.44
N THR A 151 21.25 26.97 -25.15
CA THR A 151 20.30 27.93 -24.61
C THR A 151 20.76 29.38 -24.83
N PRO A 152 19.97 30.23 -25.52
CA PRO A 152 20.32 31.63 -25.73
C PRO A 152 20.39 32.40 -24.41
N ASN A 153 21.32 33.35 -24.31
CA ASN A 153 21.43 34.26 -23.17
C ASN A 153 21.55 33.58 -21.80
N ILE A 154 22.21 32.42 -21.72
CA ILE A 154 22.39 31.66 -20.46
C ILE A 154 23.01 32.50 -19.33
N TRP A 155 23.81 33.52 -19.64
CA TRP A 155 24.36 34.44 -18.65
C TRP A 155 23.28 35.17 -17.84
N LYS A 156 22.16 35.55 -18.48
CA LYS A 156 21.02 36.18 -17.80
C LYS A 156 20.39 35.21 -16.81
N ILE A 157 20.17 33.96 -17.22
CA ILE A 157 19.64 32.88 -16.36
C ILE A 157 20.56 32.68 -15.15
N LYS A 158 21.87 32.58 -15.36
CA LYS A 158 22.86 32.46 -14.28
C LYS A 158 22.85 33.65 -13.33
N SER A 159 22.67 34.87 -13.84
CA SER A 159 22.57 36.08 -13.01
C SER A 159 21.32 36.05 -12.13
N LEU A 160 20.17 35.74 -12.73
CA LEU A 160 18.89 35.65 -12.01
C LEU A 160 18.90 34.52 -10.97
N ALA A 161 19.44 33.35 -11.31
CA ALA A 161 19.54 32.21 -10.40
C ALA A 161 20.43 32.48 -9.16
N ARG A 162 21.33 33.46 -9.23
CA ARG A 162 22.17 33.89 -8.09
C ARG A 162 21.51 34.98 -7.24
N SER A 163 20.40 35.55 -7.70
CA SER A 163 19.70 36.62 -7.00
C SER A 163 18.78 36.07 -5.92
N ASN A 164 18.59 36.86 -4.87
CA ASN A 164 17.60 36.60 -3.82
C ASN A 164 16.36 37.52 -3.95
N ASP A 165 16.25 38.30 -5.03
CA ASP A 165 15.08 39.16 -5.28
C ASP A 165 13.92 38.32 -5.84
N GLN A 166 12.73 38.49 -5.26
CA GLN A 166 11.51 37.82 -5.72
C GLN A 166 11.17 38.16 -7.18
N LYS A 167 11.46 39.39 -7.64
CA LYS A 167 11.25 39.77 -9.04
C LYS A 167 12.16 39.01 -9.98
N ASP A 168 13.41 38.84 -9.59
CA ASP A 168 14.40 38.08 -10.36
C ASP A 168 14.01 36.60 -10.44
N PHE A 169 13.46 36.04 -9.35
CA PHE A 169 12.93 34.68 -9.35
C PHE A 169 11.73 34.50 -10.29
N GLN A 170 10.77 35.43 -10.29
CA GLN A 170 9.62 35.38 -11.22
C GLN A 170 10.07 35.48 -12.68
N GLU A 171 11.06 36.32 -12.97
CA GLU A 171 11.64 36.41 -14.30
C GLU A 171 12.39 35.13 -14.68
N LEU A 172 13.15 34.56 -13.74
CA LEU A 172 13.84 33.28 -13.91
C LEU A 172 12.87 32.15 -14.24
N GLU A 173 11.78 32.03 -13.48
CA GLU A 173 10.73 31.03 -13.69
C GLU A 173 10.13 31.15 -15.10
N SER A 174 9.81 32.37 -15.54
CA SER A 174 9.28 32.62 -16.89
C SER A 174 10.26 32.24 -18.01
N ILE A 175 11.56 32.47 -17.82
CA ILE A 175 12.60 32.10 -18.79
C ILE A 175 12.80 30.57 -18.78
N CYS A 176 12.89 29.97 -17.59
CA CYS A 176 13.09 28.54 -17.44
C CYS A 176 11.89 27.73 -17.96
N TYR A 177 10.66 28.24 -17.86
CA TYR A 177 9.50 27.62 -18.50
C TYR A 177 9.65 27.46 -20.02
N GLN A 178 10.39 28.36 -20.67
CA GLN A 178 10.60 28.34 -22.12
C GLN A 178 11.80 27.49 -22.56
N PHE A 179 12.88 27.50 -21.77
CA PHE A 179 14.18 26.96 -22.20
C PHE A 179 14.70 25.81 -21.35
N ALA A 180 14.27 25.67 -20.10
CA ALA A 180 14.78 24.63 -19.22
C ALA A 180 14.14 23.28 -19.54
N GLU A 181 14.97 22.24 -19.61
CA GLU A 181 14.49 20.87 -19.60
C GLU A 181 13.93 20.51 -18.22
N LYS A 182 14.48 21.11 -17.16
CA LYS A 182 13.99 20.97 -15.80
C LYS A 182 14.26 22.25 -14.99
N PHE A 183 13.26 22.68 -14.23
CA PHE A 183 13.34 23.75 -13.24
C PHE A 183 12.58 23.27 -12.02
N ASP A 184 13.27 23.13 -10.89
CA ASP A 184 12.72 22.52 -9.67
C ASP A 184 13.33 23.21 -8.45
N ASP A 185 12.52 23.92 -7.67
CA ASP A 185 12.87 24.48 -6.37
C ASP A 185 12.46 23.56 -5.20
N PHE A 186 11.98 22.37 -5.54
CA PHE A 186 11.48 21.35 -4.63
C PHE A 186 10.39 21.87 -3.69
N ASN A 187 9.58 22.84 -4.14
CA ASN A 187 8.55 23.52 -3.31
C ASN A 187 9.13 24.11 -2.02
N GLU A 188 10.39 24.55 -2.04
CA GLU A 188 11.13 25.03 -0.86
C GLU A 188 11.31 23.98 0.27
N GLU A 189 11.11 22.69 -0.04
CA GLU A 189 11.32 21.59 0.90
C GLU A 189 12.80 21.16 0.96
N TRP A 190 13.17 20.52 2.06
CA TRP A 190 14.49 19.93 2.22
C TRP A 190 14.62 18.65 1.39
N ILE A 191 15.71 18.54 0.62
CA ILE A 191 16.07 17.32 -0.08
C ILE A 191 17.43 16.80 0.39
N THR A 192 17.67 15.50 0.22
CA THR A 192 18.98 14.91 0.49
C THR A 192 19.99 15.31 -0.58
N MET A 193 21.26 15.42 -0.19
CA MET A 193 22.35 15.61 -1.16
C MET A 193 22.44 14.47 -2.18
N ASP A 194 22.02 13.27 -1.82
CA ASP A 194 22.00 12.12 -2.74
C ASP A 194 20.94 12.31 -3.83
N ARG A 195 19.76 12.85 -3.49
CA ARG A 195 18.75 13.24 -4.49
C ARG A 195 19.30 14.32 -5.42
N LEU A 196 19.96 15.34 -4.89
CA LEU A 196 20.57 16.39 -5.71
C LEU A 196 21.69 15.85 -6.62
N SER A 197 22.55 14.97 -6.10
CA SER A 197 23.64 14.34 -6.87
C SER A 197 23.10 13.47 -8.01
N PHE A 198 21.98 12.78 -7.78
CA PHE A 198 21.28 12.03 -8.81
C PHE A 198 20.78 12.95 -9.95
N GLU A 199 20.20 14.10 -9.60
CA GLU A 199 19.74 15.10 -10.59
C GLU A 199 20.91 15.70 -11.40
N LEU A 200 22.05 15.93 -10.75
CA LEU A 200 23.27 16.43 -11.40
C LEU A 200 23.96 15.40 -12.29
N LYS A 201 23.68 14.11 -12.09
CA LYS A 201 24.48 13.00 -12.64
C LYS A 201 25.97 13.10 -12.29
N GLU A 202 26.29 13.71 -11.15
CA GLU A 202 27.66 13.92 -10.67
C GLU A 202 27.72 13.60 -9.17
N GLU A 203 28.75 12.87 -8.73
CA GLU A 203 29.00 12.63 -7.31
C GLU A 203 29.86 13.73 -6.70
N ILE A 204 29.30 14.45 -5.72
CA ILE A 204 30.06 15.43 -4.93
C ILE A 204 30.78 14.69 -3.79
N THR A 205 32.07 14.39 -3.96
CA THR A 205 32.85 13.57 -3.01
C THR A 205 32.92 14.16 -1.60
N ASN A 206 33.05 15.49 -1.47
CA ASN A 206 33.13 16.17 -0.17
C ASN A 206 31.93 17.12 0.03
N GLN A 207 30.75 16.52 0.20
CA GLN A 207 29.48 17.25 0.34
C GLN A 207 29.53 18.32 1.44
N GLU A 208 30.15 18.04 2.60
CA GLU A 208 30.18 19.00 3.70
C GLU A 208 30.98 20.27 3.35
N ASN A 209 32.17 20.12 2.77
CA ASN A 209 32.97 21.28 2.36
C ASN A 209 32.34 22.01 1.18
N PHE A 210 31.70 21.27 0.27
CA PHE A 210 30.94 21.84 -0.83
C PHE A 210 29.82 22.75 -0.30
N LEU A 211 28.96 22.24 0.59
CA LEU A 211 27.85 22.99 1.19
C LEU A 211 28.32 24.22 1.98
N LYS A 212 29.43 24.11 2.73
CA LYS A 212 29.99 25.23 3.51
C LYS A 212 30.52 26.38 2.65
N ARG A 213 30.92 26.13 1.40
CA ARG A 213 31.63 27.11 0.55
C ARG A 213 30.85 27.54 -0.69
N THR A 214 29.80 26.81 -1.04
CA THR A 214 29.13 26.95 -2.33
C THR A 214 27.72 27.46 -2.13
N LYS A 215 27.42 28.63 -2.68
CA LYS A 215 26.05 29.16 -2.78
C LYS A 215 25.46 28.95 -4.17
N PHE A 216 26.31 28.91 -5.19
CA PHE A 216 25.92 28.68 -6.56
C PHE A 216 26.94 27.72 -7.18
N TYR A 217 26.45 26.68 -7.84
CA TYR A 217 27.25 25.70 -8.56
C TYR A 217 26.77 25.58 -9.99
N GLU A 218 27.72 25.39 -10.90
CA GLU A 218 27.47 25.17 -12.30
C GLU A 218 28.31 23.97 -12.75
N SER A 219 27.67 23.02 -13.40
CA SER A 219 28.32 21.94 -14.13
C SER A 219 27.71 21.78 -15.52
N SER A 220 28.39 21.08 -16.41
CA SER A 220 27.92 20.84 -17.77
C SER A 220 28.41 19.50 -18.27
N ASP A 221 27.57 18.83 -19.05
CA ASP A 221 27.96 17.69 -19.88
C ASP A 221 27.94 18.10 -21.37
N SER A 222 27.94 17.14 -22.29
CA SER A 222 27.94 17.41 -23.73
C SER A 222 26.62 18.00 -24.25
N GLU A 223 25.51 17.84 -23.53
CA GLU A 223 24.17 18.19 -23.99
C GLU A 223 23.51 19.24 -23.09
N SER A 224 23.84 19.28 -21.81
CA SER A 224 23.16 20.07 -20.80
C SER A 224 24.11 20.85 -19.88
N VAL A 225 23.62 22.01 -19.42
CA VAL A 225 24.17 22.81 -18.33
C VAL A 225 23.25 22.67 -17.11
N TYR A 226 23.84 22.39 -15.96
CA TYR A 226 23.17 22.24 -14.68
C TYR A 226 23.55 23.40 -13.78
N LEU A 227 22.55 24.11 -13.24
CA LEU A 227 22.71 25.21 -12.31
C LEU A 227 22.06 24.85 -10.99
N ILE A 228 22.76 25.10 -9.90
CA ILE A 228 22.26 24.90 -8.53
C ILE A 228 22.48 26.17 -7.74
N SER A 229 21.42 26.62 -7.07
CA SER A 229 21.48 27.71 -6.08
C SER A 229 21.11 27.13 -4.72
N ILE A 230 22.00 27.22 -3.74
CA ILE A 230 21.82 26.68 -2.39
C ILE A 230 21.30 27.79 -1.48
N ASN A 231 20.07 27.62 -0.99
CA ASN A 231 19.38 28.57 -0.12
C ASN A 231 19.72 28.30 1.35
N ASP A 232 19.66 27.03 1.77
CA ASP A 232 20.02 26.59 3.13
C ASP A 232 20.54 25.15 3.10
N TYR A 233 21.33 24.75 4.11
CA TYR A 233 21.85 23.39 4.24
C TYR A 233 21.91 22.94 5.72
N ARG A 234 21.78 21.64 5.97
CA ARG A 234 22.08 21.02 7.26
C ARG A 234 22.95 19.79 7.05
N LEU A 235 23.90 19.61 7.97
CA LEU A 235 24.86 18.52 7.88
C LEU A 235 24.37 17.30 8.65
N ARG A 236 24.82 16.13 8.20
CA ARG A 236 24.66 14.87 8.92
C ARG A 236 25.12 15.02 10.38
N GLY A 237 24.39 14.39 11.28
CA GLY A 237 24.66 14.42 12.72
C GLY A 237 24.16 15.68 13.43
N THR A 238 23.68 16.69 12.68
CA THR A 238 22.97 17.82 13.29
C THR A 238 21.49 17.51 13.46
N LEU A 239 20.80 18.29 14.30
CA LEU A 239 19.36 18.14 14.51
C LEU A 239 18.59 18.43 13.22
N SER A 240 17.69 17.51 12.84
CA SER A 240 16.85 17.64 11.65
C SER A 240 15.86 18.78 11.81
N PRO A 241 15.73 19.70 10.84
CA PRO A 241 14.68 20.72 10.88
C PRO A 241 13.30 20.09 11.06
N PHE A 242 12.45 20.69 11.90
CA PHE A 242 11.10 20.20 12.17
C PHE A 242 10.30 19.93 10.88
N GLU A 243 10.36 20.86 9.92
CA GLU A 243 9.70 20.73 8.61
C GLU A 243 10.16 19.49 7.80
N TYR A 244 11.42 19.06 7.95
CA TYR A 244 11.95 17.90 7.24
C TYR A 244 11.43 16.57 7.83
N VAL A 245 11.27 16.51 9.16
CA VAL A 245 10.82 15.30 9.87
C VAL A 245 9.33 15.32 10.21
N ARG A 246 8.60 16.36 9.82
CA ARG A 246 7.18 16.56 10.19
C ARG A 246 6.29 15.37 9.81
N GLU A 247 6.41 14.90 8.57
CA GLU A 247 5.62 13.76 8.10
C GLU A 247 6.07 12.45 8.75
N ASP A 248 7.34 12.33 9.13
CA ASP A 248 7.85 11.17 9.86
C ASP A 248 7.28 11.12 11.27
N ILE A 249 7.30 12.26 11.98
CA ILE A 249 6.68 12.44 13.31
C ILE A 249 5.19 12.09 13.25
N LYS A 250 4.49 12.60 12.24
CA LYS A 250 3.07 12.28 12.04
C LYS A 250 2.86 10.77 11.92
N ARG A 251 3.64 10.08 11.08
CA ARG A 251 3.56 8.62 10.94
C ARG A 251 3.86 7.88 12.24
N ILE A 252 4.83 8.37 13.03
CA ILE A 252 5.16 7.78 14.33
C ILE A 252 4.00 7.91 15.30
N ILE A 253 3.42 9.11 15.46
CA ILE A 253 2.26 9.34 16.35
C ILE A 253 1.08 8.46 15.94
N TRP A 254 0.78 8.40 14.63
CA TRP A 254 -0.27 7.52 14.11
C TRP A 254 -0.04 6.05 14.46
N ASN A 255 1.19 5.57 14.30
CA ASN A 255 1.54 4.19 14.61
C ASN A 255 1.44 3.90 16.11
N ASN A 256 1.87 4.82 16.96
CA ASN A 256 1.77 4.69 18.41
C ASN A 256 0.30 4.62 18.85
N ARG A 257 -0.55 5.54 18.37
CA ARG A 257 -1.99 5.52 18.65
C ARG A 257 -2.66 4.22 18.19
N ARG A 258 -2.25 3.69 17.02
CA ARG A 258 -2.73 2.40 16.54
C ARG A 258 -2.39 1.27 17.50
N ILE A 259 -1.15 1.20 17.97
CA ILE A 259 -0.70 0.17 18.90
C ILE A 259 -1.47 0.28 20.22
N GLU A 260 -1.56 1.50 20.78
CA GLU A 260 -2.28 1.78 22.03
C GLU A 260 -3.76 1.40 21.92
N PHE A 261 -4.44 1.80 20.84
CA PHE A 261 -5.85 1.48 20.62
C PHE A 261 -6.11 -0.03 20.56
N ILE A 262 -5.26 -0.78 19.85
CA ILE A 262 -5.40 -2.24 19.75
C ILE A 262 -5.21 -2.89 21.13
N GLN A 263 -4.19 -2.46 21.88
CA GLN A 263 -3.94 -2.97 23.23
C GLN A 263 -5.11 -2.67 24.18
N GLU A 264 -5.65 -1.45 24.14
CA GLU A 264 -6.82 -1.08 24.95
C GLU A 264 -8.05 -1.89 24.58
N LEU A 265 -8.28 -2.13 23.28
CA LEU A 265 -9.39 -2.95 22.79
C LEU A 265 -9.29 -4.39 23.29
N GLU A 266 -8.11 -5.01 23.14
CA GLU A 266 -7.85 -6.39 23.61
C GLU A 266 -8.02 -6.51 25.12
N ASN A 267 -7.42 -5.59 25.88
CA ASN A 267 -7.52 -5.55 27.33
C ASN A 267 -8.97 -5.34 27.79
N GLY A 268 -9.72 -4.49 27.10
CA GLY A 268 -11.14 -4.25 27.37
C GLY A 268 -11.97 -5.52 27.24
N ILE A 269 -11.84 -6.23 26.12
CA ILE A 269 -12.54 -7.49 25.85
C ILE A 269 -12.14 -8.57 26.86
N TYR A 270 -10.85 -8.68 27.17
CA TYR A 270 -10.35 -9.65 28.15
C TYR A 270 -10.91 -9.40 29.56
N ASN A 271 -10.88 -8.14 30.01
CA ASN A 271 -11.39 -7.76 31.33
C ASN A 271 -12.91 -7.93 31.45
N GLU A 272 -13.65 -7.63 30.37
CA GLU A 272 -15.09 -7.91 30.29
C GLU A 272 -15.36 -9.41 30.42
N ALA A 273 -14.60 -10.24 29.72
CA ALA A 273 -14.75 -11.70 29.79
C ALA A 273 -14.48 -12.28 31.19
N ILE A 274 -13.50 -11.72 31.91
CA ILE A 274 -13.27 -12.06 33.33
C ILE A 274 -14.49 -11.67 34.18
N LYS A 275 -14.98 -10.43 34.03
CA LYS A 275 -16.09 -9.91 34.83
C LYS A 275 -17.38 -10.71 34.62
N GLU A 276 -17.63 -11.15 33.39
CA GLU A 276 -18.80 -11.96 33.03
C GLU A 276 -18.63 -13.46 33.31
N ASN A 277 -17.47 -13.88 33.84
CA ASN A 277 -17.10 -15.30 34.02
C ASN A 277 -17.19 -16.12 32.72
N SER A 278 -17.04 -15.48 31.56
CA SER A 278 -16.99 -16.13 30.25
C SER A 278 -15.58 -16.64 29.92
N PHE A 279 -14.55 -16.19 30.63
CA PHE A 279 -13.21 -16.77 30.63
C PHE A 279 -12.95 -17.65 31.87
N LYS A 280 -12.45 -18.88 31.67
CA LYS A 280 -12.09 -19.84 32.73
C LYS A 280 -10.81 -20.58 32.38
N ILE A 281 -9.94 -20.75 33.36
CA ILE A 281 -8.73 -21.58 33.29
C ILE A 281 -9.03 -22.88 34.05
N TYR A 282 -8.70 -24.04 33.46
CA TYR A 282 -8.85 -25.38 34.06
C TYR A 282 -7.53 -25.93 34.57
#